data_AF-Q32PY1-F1
#
_entry.id   AF-Q32PY1-F1
#
_cell.length_a   1.000
_cell.length_b   1.000
_cell.length_c   1.000
_cell.angle_alpha   90.00
_cell.angle_beta   90.00
_cell.angle_gamma   90.00
#
_symmetry.space_group_name_H-M   'P 1'
#
loop_
_entity.id
_entity.type
_entity.pdbx_description
1 polymer ?
#
loop_
_entity_poly.entity_id
_entity_poly.type
_entity_poly.pdbx_seq_one_letter_code
_entity_poly.pdbx_strand_id
1 'polypeptide(L)'
;NGMDQENPTGEEELAILSLHKTLHRCTGSALDEAPSGWHLWRSVRAGILPFLKCSALFFHYLNGVPAPPDLQVSGASHFEHLCNYLSLPTNLIRLFQENSDIMNSLIESWCQNSEVKRYLNGERGAISYPRGANKLIDLPEDYSSLINQASNFSCPKSGGDKSRAPTLCLVCGSLLCSQSYCCQAELEGEDVGACTAHTYSCGSGAGIFLRVRECQVLFLAGKTKGCFYSPPYLDDYGETDQGLRRGNPLHLCQERFRKIQKLWQQHSITEEIGHAQEANQTLVGIDWQHL
;
A
#
# COMPACT_ATOMS: atom_id res chain seq x y z
N ASN A 1 32.16 24.83 13.87
CA ASN A 1 33.22 24.64 12.85
C ASN A 1 32.72 23.68 11.80
N GLY A 2 32.53 24.18 10.57
CA GLY A 2 32.12 23.40 9.40
C GLY A 2 30.60 23.27 9.19
N MET A 3 29.88 24.38 9.00
CA MET A 3 28.66 24.29 8.18
C MET A 3 29.13 24.24 6.73
N ASP A 4 29.41 23.03 6.22
CA ASP A 4 29.56 22.82 4.79
C ASP A 4 28.21 23.15 4.16
N GLN A 5 28.08 24.38 3.66
CA GLN A 5 26.98 24.74 2.79
C GLN A 5 27.20 23.96 1.49
N GLU A 6 26.54 22.80 1.37
CA GLU A 6 26.43 22.09 0.11
C GLU A 6 25.81 23.05 -0.92
N ASN A 7 26.65 23.62 -1.79
CA ASN A 7 26.21 24.52 -2.84
C ASN A 7 26.25 23.76 -4.18
N PRO A 8 25.16 23.80 -4.96
CA PRO A 8 25.16 23.22 -6.30
C PRO A 8 26.23 23.92 -7.16
N THR A 9 26.79 23.18 -8.10
CA THR A 9 27.55 23.80 -9.18
C THR A 9 26.62 24.63 -10.08
N GLY A 10 27.13 25.68 -10.74
CA GLY A 10 26.31 26.49 -11.64
C GLY A 10 25.69 25.68 -12.79
N GLU A 11 26.34 24.57 -13.20
CA GLU A 11 25.79 23.62 -14.17
C GLU A 11 24.57 22.87 -13.64
N GLU A 12 24.56 22.48 -12.36
CA GLU A 12 23.45 21.76 -11.72
C GLU A 12 22.21 22.64 -11.60
N GLU A 13 22.38 23.91 -11.22
CA GLU A 13 21.26 24.85 -11.16
C GLU A 13 20.61 25.05 -12.53
N LEU A 14 21.41 25.21 -13.59
CA LEU A 14 20.91 25.34 -14.96
C LEU A 14 20.17 24.08 -15.42
N ALA A 15 20.72 22.91 -15.13
CA ALA A 15 20.12 21.64 -15.51
C ALA A 15 18.75 21.42 -14.82
N ILE A 16 18.62 21.82 -13.55
CA ILE A 16 17.36 21.76 -12.81
C ILE A 16 16.33 22.72 -13.34
N LEU A 17 16.74 23.95 -13.64
CA LEU A 17 15.84 24.93 -14.22
C LEU A 17 15.34 24.46 -15.59
N SER A 18 16.18 23.76 -16.36
CA SER A 18 15.76 23.11 -17.60
C SER A 18 14.72 22.01 -17.35
N LEU A 19 14.94 21.14 -16.37
CA LEU A 19 13.98 20.10 -16.00
C LEU A 19 12.64 20.69 -15.54
N HIS A 20 12.66 21.72 -14.70
CA HIS A 20 11.45 22.42 -14.24
C HIS A 20 10.67 23.03 -15.40
N LYS A 21 11.36 23.66 -16.36
CA LYS A 21 10.72 24.17 -17.60
C LYS A 21 10.03 23.06 -18.39
N THR A 22 10.67 21.90 -18.53
CA THR A 22 10.06 20.73 -19.20
C THR A 22 8.80 20.28 -18.47
N LEU A 23 8.85 20.17 -17.14
CA LEU A 23 7.69 19.81 -16.31
C LEU A 23 6.57 20.83 -16.46
N HIS A 24 6.87 22.13 -16.35
CA HIS A 24 5.88 23.21 -16.52
C HIS A 24 5.23 23.18 -17.91
N ARG A 25 5.97 22.82 -18.97
CA ARG A 25 5.38 22.65 -20.31
C ARG A 25 4.37 21.50 -20.34
N CYS A 26 4.60 20.41 -19.61
CA CYS A 26 3.72 19.25 -19.56
C CYS A 26 2.53 19.43 -18.63
N THR A 27 2.69 20.18 -17.53
CA THR A 27 1.64 20.39 -16.51
C THR A 27 0.84 21.69 -16.70
N GLY A 28 1.33 22.61 -17.55
CA GLY A 28 0.76 23.95 -17.69
C GLY A 28 0.84 24.74 -16.39
N SER A 29 -0.20 25.54 -16.11
CA SER A 29 -0.31 26.41 -14.93
C SER A 29 -0.51 25.67 -13.60
N ALA A 30 -0.57 24.33 -13.61
CA ALA A 30 -0.74 23.52 -12.41
C ALA A 30 0.55 23.39 -11.58
N LEU A 31 1.70 23.78 -12.15
CA LEU A 31 2.97 23.82 -11.43
C LEU A 31 3.37 25.28 -11.22
N ASP A 32 3.58 25.66 -9.96
CA ASP A 32 4.01 27.02 -9.60
C ASP A 32 5.36 27.39 -10.25
N GLU A 33 5.59 28.70 -10.40
CA GLU A 33 6.87 29.23 -10.85
C GLU A 33 8.02 28.72 -9.97
N ALA A 34 9.16 28.44 -10.62
CA ALA A 34 10.32 27.89 -9.96
C ALA A 34 10.77 28.77 -8.79
N PRO A 35 10.78 28.28 -7.52
CA PRO A 35 11.69 28.84 -6.53
C PRO A 35 13.12 28.64 -7.08
N SER A 36 14.08 29.51 -6.77
CA SER A 36 15.39 29.55 -7.45
C SER A 36 16.05 28.18 -7.70
N GLY A 37 16.95 28.09 -8.70
CA GLY A 37 17.63 26.83 -9.06
C GLY A 37 18.21 26.06 -7.86
N TRP A 38 18.78 26.78 -6.90
CA TRP A 38 19.22 26.26 -5.60
C TRP A 38 18.12 25.55 -4.78
N HIS A 39 16.93 26.15 -4.65
CA HIS A 39 15.82 25.56 -3.90
C HIS A 39 15.30 24.29 -4.57
N LEU A 40 15.18 24.31 -5.90
CA LEU A 40 14.78 23.14 -6.66
C LEU A 40 15.83 22.02 -6.54
N TRP A 41 17.11 22.35 -6.60
CA TRP A 41 18.21 21.39 -6.39
C TRP A 41 18.11 20.69 -5.05
N ARG A 42 17.96 21.48 -3.99
CA ARG A 42 17.84 20.97 -2.64
C ARG A 42 16.59 20.10 -2.48
N SER A 43 15.48 20.50 -3.11
CA SER A 43 14.22 19.76 -3.07
C SER A 43 14.32 18.41 -3.79
N VAL A 44 14.98 18.36 -4.95
CA VAL A 44 15.23 17.11 -5.69
C VAL A 44 16.13 16.18 -4.89
N ARG A 45 17.25 16.68 -4.34
CA ARG A 45 18.16 15.88 -3.48
C ARG A 45 17.44 15.33 -2.25
N ALA A 46 16.65 16.16 -1.57
CA ALA A 46 15.86 15.73 -0.43
C ALA A 46 14.79 14.69 -0.80
N GLY A 47 14.12 14.88 -1.94
CA GLY A 47 13.06 14.01 -2.43
C GLY A 47 13.53 12.62 -2.86
N ILE A 48 14.74 12.50 -3.43
CA ILE A 48 15.30 11.22 -3.89
C ILE A 48 16.02 10.45 -2.77
N LEU A 49 16.43 11.12 -1.69
CA LEU A 49 17.21 10.50 -0.61
C LEU A 49 16.54 9.25 -0.01
N PRO A 50 15.22 9.20 0.26
CA PRO A 50 14.57 7.99 0.75
C PRO A 50 14.68 6.81 -0.21
N PHE A 51 14.56 7.06 -1.53
CA PHE A 51 14.75 6.04 -2.55
C PHE A 51 16.17 5.50 -2.53
N LEU A 52 17.19 6.37 -2.47
CA LEU A 52 18.59 5.94 -2.40
C LEU A 52 18.88 5.09 -1.15
N LYS A 53 18.32 5.46 0.01
CA LYS A 53 18.44 4.68 1.26
C LYS A 53 17.83 3.28 1.12
N CYS A 54 16.62 3.19 0.58
CA CYS A 54 15.95 1.91 0.33
C CYS A 54 16.72 1.06 -0.70
N SER A 55 17.19 1.67 -1.78
CA SER A 55 17.99 1.01 -2.82
C SER A 55 19.31 0.49 -2.27
N ALA A 56 19.97 1.23 -1.38
CA ALA A 56 21.20 0.79 -0.71
C ALA A 56 20.96 -0.43 0.20
N LEU A 57 19.87 -0.41 0.99
CA LEU A 57 19.47 -1.57 1.80
C LEU A 57 19.18 -2.78 0.91
N PHE A 58 18.42 -2.59 -0.17
CA PHE A 58 18.11 -3.66 -1.11
C PHE A 58 19.38 -4.23 -1.76
N PHE A 59 20.28 -3.36 -2.24
CA PHE A 59 21.56 -3.75 -2.83
C PHE A 59 22.44 -4.53 -1.84
N HIS A 60 22.49 -4.10 -0.57
CA HIS A 60 23.21 -4.79 0.50
C HIS A 60 22.69 -6.22 0.70
N TYR A 61 21.38 -6.40 0.88
CA TYR A 61 20.80 -7.72 1.13
C TYR A 61 20.77 -8.62 -0.10
N LEU A 62 20.69 -8.04 -1.30
CA LEU A 62 20.70 -8.80 -2.55
C LEU A 62 22.09 -9.33 -2.89
N ASN A 63 23.14 -8.52 -2.72
CA ASN A 63 24.50 -8.84 -3.17
C ASN A 63 25.46 -9.20 -2.03
N GLY A 64 25.08 -8.98 -0.76
CA GLY A 64 25.94 -9.20 0.41
C GLY A 64 27.08 -8.20 0.57
N VAL A 65 27.11 -7.11 -0.22
CA VAL A 65 28.16 -6.09 -0.15
C VAL A 65 27.97 -5.25 1.12
N PRO A 66 28.92 -5.18 2.06
CA PRO A 66 28.75 -4.40 3.29
C PRO A 66 28.63 -2.91 3.00
N ALA A 67 27.82 -2.21 3.79
CA ALA A 67 27.69 -0.76 3.68
C ALA A 67 29.00 -0.06 4.13
N PRO A 68 29.45 1.00 3.42
CA PRO A 68 30.60 1.80 3.83
C PRO A 68 30.48 2.33 5.27
N PRO A 69 31.58 2.39 6.05
CA PRO A 69 31.56 2.93 7.41
C PRO A 69 31.00 4.35 7.50
N ASP A 70 31.22 5.16 6.46
CA ASP A 70 30.77 6.56 6.39
C ASP A 70 29.23 6.70 6.39
N LEU A 71 28.51 5.68 5.93
CA LEU A 71 27.04 5.64 6.00
C LEU A 71 26.53 5.33 7.41
N GLN A 72 27.37 4.79 8.29
CA GLN A 72 27.04 4.50 9.68
C GLN A 72 27.22 5.73 10.58
N VAL A 73 27.91 6.76 10.11
CA VAL A 73 28.15 8.00 10.87
C VAL A 73 26.92 8.91 10.81
N SER A 74 26.38 9.23 11.98
CA SER A 74 25.27 10.18 12.12
C SER A 74 25.77 11.63 11.88
N GLY A 75 25.17 12.33 10.91
CA GLY A 75 25.42 13.76 10.66
C GLY A 75 26.30 14.09 9.44
N ALA A 76 26.90 13.10 8.77
CA ALA A 76 27.56 13.30 7.48
C ALA A 76 26.53 13.37 6.34
N SER A 77 26.86 14.04 5.23
CA SER A 77 26.03 13.98 4.03
C SER A 77 25.96 12.55 3.51
N HIS A 78 24.78 11.92 3.67
CA HIS A 78 24.57 10.55 3.21
C HIS A 78 24.43 10.47 1.69
N PHE A 79 24.21 11.59 1.00
CA PHE A 79 23.85 11.58 -0.41
C PHE A 79 24.98 11.06 -1.30
N GLU A 80 26.18 11.66 -1.23
CA GLU A 80 27.32 11.26 -2.06
C GLU A 80 27.77 9.83 -1.74
N HIS A 81 27.77 9.46 -0.46
CA HIS A 81 28.11 8.10 -0.02
C HIS A 81 27.11 7.05 -0.54
N LEU A 82 25.81 7.36 -0.55
CA LEU A 82 24.79 6.49 -1.12
C LEU A 82 24.94 6.38 -2.65
N CYS A 83 25.18 7.49 -3.35
CA CYS A 83 25.44 7.47 -4.78
C CYS A 83 26.66 6.60 -5.10
N ASN A 84 27.80 6.80 -4.42
CA ASN A 84 29.01 6.01 -4.63
C ASN A 84 28.78 4.52 -4.34
N TYR A 85 28.08 4.19 -3.25
CA TYR A 85 27.77 2.80 -2.89
C TYR A 85 26.89 2.10 -3.95
N LEU A 86 25.96 2.85 -4.54
CA LEU A 86 25.09 2.38 -5.62
C LEU A 86 25.72 2.52 -7.02
N SER A 87 26.97 2.98 -7.12
CA SER A 87 27.65 3.28 -8.38
C SER A 87 26.90 4.29 -9.27
N LEU A 88 26.27 5.28 -8.65
CA LEU A 88 25.57 6.39 -9.30
C LEU A 88 26.42 7.67 -9.30
N PRO A 89 26.25 8.55 -10.30
CA PRO A 89 26.87 9.87 -10.26
C PRO A 89 26.29 10.72 -9.12
N THR A 90 27.11 11.56 -8.49
CA THR A 90 26.65 12.51 -7.47
C THR A 90 25.77 13.60 -8.08
N ASN A 91 26.06 14.02 -9.31
CA ASN A 91 25.14 14.85 -10.09
C ASN A 91 24.13 13.96 -10.83
N LEU A 92 23.08 13.55 -10.12
CA LEU A 92 21.99 12.74 -10.69
C LEU A 92 21.25 13.44 -11.84
N ILE A 93 21.43 14.75 -12.00
CA ILE A 93 20.69 15.53 -13.00
C ILE A 93 21.29 15.36 -14.39
N ARG A 94 22.58 14.99 -14.45
CA ARG A 94 23.18 14.49 -15.68
C ARG A 94 22.49 13.23 -16.19
N LEU A 95 21.98 12.36 -15.32
CA LEU A 95 21.21 11.19 -15.77
C LEU A 95 19.97 11.59 -16.57
N PHE A 96 19.34 12.72 -16.23
CA PHE A 96 18.21 13.24 -17.00
C PHE A 96 18.63 13.74 -18.39
N GLN A 97 19.79 14.37 -18.48
CA GLN A 97 20.31 14.88 -19.76
C GLN A 97 20.79 13.75 -20.67
N GLU A 98 21.55 12.81 -20.12
CA GLU A 98 22.09 11.65 -20.83
C GLU A 98 20.98 10.71 -21.33
N ASN A 99 19.88 10.59 -20.58
CA ASN A 99 18.74 9.73 -20.92
C ASN A 99 17.49 10.54 -21.30
N SER A 100 17.68 11.70 -21.94
CA SER A 100 16.61 12.68 -22.18
C SER A 100 15.38 12.14 -22.93
N ASP A 101 15.55 11.27 -23.91
CA ASP A 101 14.43 10.69 -24.66
C ASP A 101 13.51 9.84 -23.78
N ILE A 102 14.09 8.93 -22.99
CA ILE A 102 13.36 8.07 -22.05
C ILE A 102 12.71 8.94 -20.96
N MET A 103 13.47 9.90 -20.43
CA MET A 103 12.98 10.78 -19.38
C MET A 103 11.83 11.68 -19.83
N ASN A 104 11.90 12.24 -21.05
CA ASN A 104 10.81 13.05 -21.59
C ASN A 104 9.52 12.22 -21.75
N SER A 105 9.64 10.99 -22.25
CA SER A 105 8.49 10.08 -22.34
C SER A 105 7.89 9.75 -20.97
N LEU A 106 8.73 9.48 -19.97
CA LEU A 106 8.27 9.24 -18.59
C LEU A 106 7.62 10.47 -17.97
N ILE A 107 8.19 11.66 -18.17
CA ILE A 107 7.64 12.93 -17.69
C ILE A 107 6.26 13.17 -18.29
N GLU A 108 6.11 13.02 -19.62
CA GLU A 108 4.81 13.17 -20.28
C GLU A 108 3.77 12.19 -19.73
N SER A 109 4.15 10.92 -19.55
CA SER A 109 3.28 9.89 -18.97
C SER A 109 2.86 10.24 -17.53
N TRP A 110 3.81 10.65 -16.68
CA TRP A 110 3.53 11.04 -15.29
C TRP A 110 2.67 12.29 -15.19
N CYS A 111 2.93 13.31 -16.00
CA CYS A 111 2.11 14.52 -16.03
C CYS A 111 0.67 14.25 -16.49
N GLN A 112 0.46 13.20 -17.31
CA GLN A 112 -0.88 12.78 -17.72
C GLN A 112 -1.60 11.92 -16.68
N ASN A 113 -0.87 11.31 -15.74
CA ASN A 113 -1.42 10.44 -14.70
C ASN A 113 -2.42 11.20 -13.79
N SER A 114 -3.56 10.56 -13.53
CA SER A 114 -4.64 11.15 -12.72
C SER A 114 -4.19 11.50 -11.30
N GLU A 115 -3.40 10.65 -10.65
CA GLU A 115 -2.96 10.88 -9.26
C GLU A 115 -1.93 12.01 -9.15
N VAL A 116 -1.16 12.26 -10.20
CA VAL A 116 -0.25 13.42 -10.28
C VAL A 116 -1.05 14.69 -10.49
N LYS A 117 -2.05 14.69 -11.39
CA LYS A 117 -2.94 15.85 -11.58
C LYS A 117 -3.70 16.22 -10.31
N ARG A 118 -4.24 15.23 -9.58
CA ARG A 118 -4.90 15.43 -8.29
C ARG A 118 -3.96 16.06 -7.25
N TYR A 119 -2.69 15.66 -7.24
CA TYR A 119 -1.68 16.30 -6.39
C TYR A 119 -1.45 17.76 -6.78
N LEU A 120 -1.24 18.04 -8.07
CA LEU A 120 -1.01 19.40 -8.56
C LEU A 120 -2.21 20.33 -8.32
N ASN A 121 -3.43 19.81 -8.39
CA ASN A 121 -4.66 20.55 -8.08
C ASN A 121 -4.91 20.75 -6.57
N GLY A 122 -4.04 20.22 -5.69
CA GLY A 122 -4.23 20.27 -4.24
C GLY A 122 -5.29 19.31 -3.69
N GLU A 123 -5.82 18.39 -4.50
CA GLU A 123 -6.80 17.37 -4.08
C GLU A 123 -6.13 16.19 -3.35
N ARG A 124 -4.81 16.06 -3.46
CA ARG A 124 -4.00 15.01 -2.83
C ARG A 124 -2.71 15.62 -2.27
N GLY A 125 -2.26 15.11 -1.11
CA GLY A 125 -0.97 15.49 -0.53
C GLY A 125 0.22 14.80 -1.20
N ALA A 126 1.42 15.40 -1.07
CA ALA A 126 2.67 14.80 -1.55
C ALA A 126 2.97 13.50 -0.77
N ILE A 127 3.70 12.59 -1.41
CA ILE A 127 4.26 11.44 -0.70
C ILE A 127 5.38 11.93 0.22
N SER A 128 5.23 11.70 1.52
CA SER A 128 6.23 12.04 2.53
C SER A 128 6.92 10.78 3.08
N TYR A 129 8.18 10.95 3.47
CA TYR A 129 8.99 9.92 4.12
C TYR A 129 9.42 10.37 5.51
N PRO A 130 9.59 9.44 6.48
CA PRO A 130 9.38 8.00 6.37
C PRO A 130 7.89 7.66 6.21
N ARG A 131 7.59 6.68 5.35
CA ARG A 131 6.22 6.17 5.24
C ARG A 131 5.90 5.35 6.48
N GLY A 132 4.71 5.53 7.03
CA GLY A 132 4.19 4.63 8.06
C GLY A 132 4.19 3.19 7.54
N ALA A 133 4.56 2.24 8.41
CA ALA A 133 4.49 0.83 8.06
C ALA A 133 3.04 0.45 7.74
N ASN A 134 2.83 -0.30 6.66
CA ASN A 134 1.52 -0.85 6.36
C ASN A 134 1.10 -1.78 7.52
N LYS A 135 -0.04 -1.47 8.13
CA LYS A 135 -0.65 -2.27 9.19
C LYS A 135 -2.13 -2.49 8.90
N LEU A 136 -2.68 -3.56 9.46
CA LEU A 136 -4.12 -3.77 9.47
C LEU A 136 -4.76 -2.80 10.47
N ILE A 137 -6.07 -2.62 10.37
CA ILE A 137 -6.83 -1.81 11.33
C ILE A 137 -6.72 -2.38 12.73
N ASP A 138 -6.79 -1.50 13.72
CA ASP A 138 -6.88 -1.94 15.11
C ASP A 138 -8.29 -2.53 15.34
N LEU A 139 -8.34 -3.76 15.86
CA LEU A 139 -9.59 -4.47 16.13
C LEU A 139 -10.03 -4.24 17.59
N PRO A 140 -11.35 -4.19 17.87
CA PRO A 140 -11.84 -4.06 19.23
C PRO A 140 -11.56 -5.31 20.06
N GLU A 141 -11.35 -5.14 21.36
CA GLU A 141 -11.12 -6.27 22.28
C GLU A 141 -12.35 -7.17 22.45
N ASP A 142 -13.57 -6.59 22.47
CA ASP A 142 -14.83 -7.32 22.55
C ASP A 142 -15.47 -7.46 21.15
N TYR A 143 -15.67 -8.71 20.73
CA TYR A 143 -16.28 -9.03 19.44
C TYR A 143 -17.69 -8.46 19.27
N SER A 144 -18.43 -8.26 20.37
CA SER A 144 -19.78 -7.68 20.36
C SER A 144 -19.81 -6.29 19.70
N SER A 145 -18.70 -5.56 19.78
CA SER A 145 -18.56 -4.25 19.10
C SER A 145 -18.62 -4.38 17.58
N LEU A 146 -18.01 -5.44 17.01
CA LEU A 146 -18.11 -5.73 15.58
C LEU A 146 -19.52 -6.18 15.19
N ILE A 147 -20.18 -7.01 16.02
CA ILE A 147 -21.57 -7.44 15.79
C ILE A 147 -22.51 -6.23 15.74
N ASN A 148 -22.34 -5.26 16.65
CA ASN A 148 -23.12 -4.04 16.68
C ASN A 148 -22.86 -3.18 15.43
N GLN A 149 -21.59 -3.01 15.04
CA GLN A 149 -21.22 -2.29 13.83
C GLN A 149 -21.83 -2.93 12.57
N ALA A 150 -21.76 -4.26 12.46
CA ALA A 150 -22.32 -5.04 11.37
C ALA A 150 -23.85 -5.04 11.35
N SER A 151 -24.51 -4.95 12.50
CA SER A 151 -25.97 -4.88 12.61
C SER A 151 -26.53 -3.54 12.13
N ASN A 152 -25.73 -2.48 12.26
CA ASN A 152 -26.04 -1.13 11.78
C ASN A 152 -25.65 -0.90 10.31
N PHE A 153 -25.01 -1.87 9.66
CA PHE A 153 -24.61 -1.75 8.26
C PHE A 153 -25.79 -2.00 7.32
N SER A 154 -26.15 -0.96 6.56
CA SER A 154 -27.15 -1.02 5.49
C SER A 154 -26.45 -1.11 4.13
N CYS A 155 -26.93 -2.01 3.27
CA CYS A 155 -26.37 -2.18 1.94
C CYS A 155 -26.61 -0.92 1.09
N PRO A 156 -25.56 -0.32 0.49
CA PRO A 156 -25.70 0.92 -0.28
C PRO A 156 -26.47 0.73 -1.60
N LYS A 157 -26.42 -0.46 -2.21
CA LYS A 157 -27.08 -0.77 -3.48
C LYS A 157 -28.46 -1.43 -3.33
N SER A 158 -28.85 -1.87 -2.13
CA SER A 158 -30.16 -2.54 -1.88
C SER A 158 -31.19 -1.61 -1.24
N GLY A 159 -31.09 -0.30 -1.45
CA GLY A 159 -32.10 0.64 -0.93
C GLY A 159 -32.21 0.67 0.60
N GLY A 160 -31.15 0.29 1.33
CA GLY A 160 -31.12 0.32 2.80
C GLY A 160 -31.46 -1.00 3.49
N ASP A 161 -31.72 -2.08 2.75
CA ASP A 161 -31.89 -3.41 3.33
C ASP A 161 -30.64 -3.85 4.12
N LYS A 162 -30.86 -4.56 5.22
CA LYS A 162 -29.77 -5.13 6.03
C LYS A 162 -28.97 -6.12 5.19
N SER A 163 -27.65 -5.95 5.17
CA SER A 163 -26.78 -6.92 4.51
C SER A 163 -26.92 -8.31 5.15
N ARG A 164 -26.93 -9.34 4.31
CA ARG A 164 -27.01 -10.74 4.75
C ARG A 164 -25.68 -11.23 5.33
N ALA A 165 -24.56 -10.74 4.80
CA ALA A 165 -23.21 -11.07 5.25
C ALA A 165 -22.32 -9.80 5.23
N PRO A 166 -22.39 -8.97 6.30
CA PRO A 166 -21.50 -7.84 6.48
C PRO A 166 -20.07 -8.31 6.76
N THR A 167 -19.14 -7.79 5.97
CA THR A 167 -17.75 -8.24 5.95
C THR A 167 -16.81 -7.05 6.04
N LEU A 168 -15.93 -7.06 7.05
CA LEU A 168 -15.02 -5.97 7.39
C LEU A 168 -13.67 -6.15 6.68
N CYS A 169 -13.25 -5.19 5.88
CA CYS A 169 -11.90 -5.17 5.32
C CYS A 169 -10.89 -4.83 6.43
N LEU A 170 -9.96 -5.75 6.74
CA LEU A 170 -8.95 -5.51 7.77
C LEU A 170 -7.84 -4.55 7.32
N VAL A 171 -7.76 -4.22 6.03
CA VAL A 171 -6.76 -3.28 5.49
C VAL A 171 -7.20 -1.83 5.69
N CYS A 172 -8.48 -1.51 5.44
CA CYS A 172 -8.98 -0.12 5.49
C CYS A 172 -10.16 0.12 6.46
N GLY A 173 -10.74 -0.94 7.03
CA GLY A 173 -11.86 -0.85 7.96
C GLY A 173 -13.24 -0.64 7.33
N SER A 174 -13.35 -0.70 6.00
CA SER A 174 -14.64 -0.60 5.31
C SER A 174 -15.49 -1.85 5.52
N LEU A 175 -16.78 -1.67 5.80
CA LEU A 175 -17.77 -2.74 5.79
C LEU A 175 -18.37 -2.90 4.39
N LEU A 176 -18.43 -4.13 3.91
CA LEU A 176 -18.86 -4.51 2.58
C LEU A 176 -19.91 -5.62 2.66
N CYS A 177 -20.71 -5.74 1.61
CA CYS A 177 -21.57 -6.91 1.41
C CYS A 177 -20.72 -8.03 0.82
N SER A 178 -20.64 -9.18 1.49
CA SER A 178 -20.08 -10.38 0.89
C SER A 178 -21.16 -11.36 0.45
N GLN A 179 -20.82 -12.25 -0.48
CA GLN A 179 -21.62 -13.45 -0.79
C GLN A 179 -23.09 -13.11 -1.16
N SER A 180 -23.27 -11.95 -1.81
CA SER A 180 -24.57 -11.36 -2.17
C SER A 180 -24.46 -10.65 -3.51
N TYR A 181 -25.45 -10.83 -4.39
CA TYR A 181 -25.49 -10.19 -5.71
C TYR A 181 -25.73 -8.66 -5.67
N CYS A 182 -26.08 -8.11 -4.51
CA CYS A 182 -26.49 -6.71 -4.39
C CYS A 182 -25.39 -5.69 -4.70
N CYS A 183 -24.12 -6.01 -4.41
CA CYS A 183 -23.00 -5.09 -4.51
C CYS A 183 -21.96 -5.53 -5.53
N GLN A 184 -22.35 -6.33 -6.51
CA GLN A 184 -21.44 -6.71 -7.60
C GLN A 184 -20.93 -5.48 -8.35
N ALA A 185 -19.73 -5.62 -8.89
CA ALA A 185 -19.07 -4.64 -9.74
C ALA A 185 -18.38 -5.37 -10.90
N GLU A 186 -18.23 -4.68 -12.02
CA GLU A 186 -17.56 -5.22 -13.19
C GLU A 186 -16.05 -4.94 -13.10
N LEU A 187 -15.23 -5.97 -13.23
CA LEU A 187 -13.78 -5.88 -13.34
C LEU A 187 -13.31 -6.56 -14.63
N GLU A 188 -12.82 -5.74 -15.58
CA GLU A 188 -12.31 -6.21 -16.88
C GLU A 188 -13.34 -7.08 -17.65
N GLY A 189 -14.62 -6.69 -17.63
CA GLY A 189 -15.69 -7.40 -18.33
C GLY A 189 -16.31 -8.58 -17.57
N GLU A 190 -15.89 -8.83 -16.33
CA GLU A 190 -16.43 -9.90 -15.48
C GLU A 190 -17.10 -9.34 -14.22
N ASP A 191 -18.28 -9.86 -13.88
CA ASP A 191 -18.97 -9.50 -12.64
C ASP A 191 -18.30 -10.16 -11.44
N VAL A 192 -17.85 -9.35 -10.49
CA VAL A 192 -17.24 -9.78 -9.23
C VAL A 192 -18.06 -9.27 -8.04
N GLY A 193 -17.97 -9.97 -6.91
CA GLY A 193 -18.54 -9.56 -5.63
C GLY A 193 -17.85 -8.32 -5.07
N ALA A 194 -18.47 -7.71 -4.06
CA ALA A 194 -18.00 -6.41 -3.54
C ALA A 194 -16.65 -6.53 -2.83
N CYS A 195 -16.36 -7.65 -2.16
CA CYS A 195 -15.09 -7.85 -1.49
C CYS A 195 -13.97 -8.03 -2.53
N THR A 196 -14.22 -8.86 -3.54
CA THR A 196 -13.30 -9.04 -4.68
C THR A 196 -13.05 -7.73 -5.42
N ALA A 197 -14.09 -6.94 -5.73
CA ALA A 197 -13.93 -5.62 -6.32
C ALA A 197 -13.07 -4.67 -5.46
N HIS A 198 -13.27 -4.73 -4.14
CA HIS A 198 -12.55 -3.88 -3.20
C HIS A 198 -11.06 -4.22 -3.11
N THR A 199 -10.64 -5.47 -3.31
CA THR A 199 -9.20 -5.83 -3.27
C THR A 199 -8.40 -5.04 -4.31
N TYR A 200 -8.97 -4.77 -5.49
CA TYR A 200 -8.29 -4.06 -6.57
C TYR A 200 -8.04 -2.58 -6.25
N SER A 201 -8.91 -1.95 -5.47
CA SER A 201 -8.74 -0.54 -5.06
C SER A 201 -8.02 -0.39 -3.72
N CYS A 202 -8.14 -1.36 -2.80
CA CYS A 202 -7.60 -1.27 -1.44
C CYS A 202 -6.28 -2.01 -1.22
N GLY A 203 -6.07 -3.15 -1.87
CA GLY A 203 -4.97 -4.07 -1.59
C GLY A 203 -4.27 -4.60 -2.85
N SER A 204 -4.41 -3.89 -3.98
CA SER A 204 -3.81 -4.24 -5.27
C SER A 204 -4.07 -5.68 -5.71
N GLY A 205 -5.31 -6.13 -5.52
CA GLY A 205 -5.77 -7.48 -5.89
C GLY A 205 -5.66 -8.52 -4.78
N ALA A 206 -5.09 -8.20 -3.61
CA ALA A 206 -5.14 -9.03 -2.42
C ALA A 206 -5.97 -8.38 -1.31
N GLY A 207 -6.63 -9.16 -0.47
CA GLY A 207 -7.44 -8.61 0.62
C GLY A 207 -7.59 -9.58 1.79
N ILE A 208 -7.73 -8.99 2.97
CA ILE A 208 -8.02 -9.69 4.21
C ILE A 208 -9.32 -9.14 4.78
N PHE A 209 -10.27 -10.03 5.02
CA PHE A 209 -11.60 -9.67 5.46
C PHE A 209 -12.00 -10.47 6.69
N LEU A 210 -12.80 -9.87 7.56
CA LEU A 210 -13.46 -10.56 8.67
C LEU A 210 -14.96 -10.60 8.40
N ARG A 211 -15.48 -11.80 8.18
CA ARG A 211 -16.92 -12.06 8.08
C ARG A 211 -17.51 -12.04 9.49
N VAL A 212 -18.29 -11.01 9.80
CA VAL A 212 -18.66 -10.70 11.18
C VAL A 212 -19.72 -11.65 11.74
N ARG A 213 -20.64 -12.16 10.90
CA ARG A 213 -21.67 -13.10 11.38
C ARG A 213 -21.14 -14.52 11.53
N GLU A 214 -20.13 -14.84 10.73
CA GLU A 214 -19.53 -16.18 10.68
C GLU A 214 -18.32 -16.33 11.61
N CYS A 215 -17.83 -15.23 12.19
CA CYS A 215 -16.58 -15.17 12.95
C CYS A 215 -15.46 -15.90 12.21
N GLN A 216 -15.20 -15.48 10.97
CA GLN A 216 -14.26 -16.16 10.09
C GLN A 216 -13.48 -15.15 9.27
N VAL A 217 -12.17 -15.35 9.16
CA VAL A 217 -11.33 -14.53 8.29
C VAL A 217 -11.36 -15.11 6.88
N LEU A 218 -11.41 -14.23 5.89
CA LEU A 218 -11.41 -14.55 4.48
C LEU A 218 -10.22 -13.85 3.83
N PHE A 219 -9.37 -14.64 3.18
CA PHE A 219 -8.33 -14.14 2.30
C PHE A 219 -8.80 -14.22 0.85
N LEU A 220 -8.59 -13.15 0.10
CA LEU A 220 -8.88 -13.09 -1.34
C LEU A 220 -7.63 -12.66 -2.10
N ALA A 221 -7.40 -13.27 -3.26
CA ALA A 221 -6.33 -12.91 -4.19
C ALA A 221 -6.81 -13.04 -5.64
N GLY A 222 -6.65 -11.96 -6.41
CA GLY A 222 -7.21 -11.87 -7.75
C GLY A 222 -8.74 -11.98 -7.75
N LYS A 223 -9.30 -12.47 -8.87
CA LYS A 223 -10.76 -12.62 -9.02
C LYS A 223 -11.30 -13.93 -8.46
N THR A 224 -10.52 -15.01 -8.51
CA THR A 224 -11.05 -16.38 -8.34
C THR A 224 -10.38 -17.17 -7.22
N LYS A 225 -9.43 -16.59 -6.49
CA LYS A 225 -8.73 -17.30 -5.41
C LYS A 225 -9.07 -16.73 -4.06
N GLY A 226 -9.30 -17.63 -3.11
CA GLY A 226 -9.47 -17.29 -1.72
C GLY A 226 -9.39 -18.51 -0.84
N CYS A 227 -9.29 -18.27 0.45
CA CYS A 227 -9.37 -19.28 1.49
C CYS A 227 -9.97 -18.71 2.77
N PHE A 228 -10.52 -19.58 3.60
CA PHE A 228 -10.92 -19.23 4.95
C PHE A 228 -9.76 -19.44 5.93
N TYR A 229 -9.68 -18.54 6.90
CA TYR A 229 -8.68 -18.56 7.96
C TYR A 229 -9.35 -18.40 9.32
N SER A 230 -8.74 -18.95 10.37
CA SER A 230 -9.28 -18.85 11.73
C SER A 230 -9.33 -17.39 12.19
N PRO A 231 -10.42 -16.95 12.86
CA PRO A 231 -10.51 -15.59 13.37
C PRO A 231 -9.48 -15.33 14.48
N PRO A 232 -9.09 -14.06 14.70
CA PRO A 232 -8.25 -13.67 15.83
C PRO A 232 -9.05 -13.51 17.13
N TYR A 233 -10.20 -14.16 17.28
CA TYR A 233 -11.06 -14.04 18.45
C TYR A 233 -11.32 -15.40 19.09
N LEU A 234 -11.23 -15.47 20.42
CA LEU A 234 -11.39 -16.68 21.21
C LEU A 234 -12.29 -16.44 22.40
N ASP A 235 -12.97 -17.48 22.87
CA ASP A 235 -13.65 -17.45 24.16
C ASP A 235 -12.67 -17.65 25.33
N ASP A 236 -13.19 -17.62 26.56
CA ASP A 236 -12.41 -17.84 27.79
C ASP A 236 -11.71 -19.20 27.86
N TYR A 237 -12.13 -20.17 27.03
CA TYR A 237 -11.54 -21.50 26.93
C TYR A 237 -10.48 -21.59 25.82
N GLY A 238 -10.25 -20.51 25.07
CA GLY A 238 -9.29 -20.47 23.98
C GLY A 238 -9.82 -21.07 22.67
N GLU A 239 -11.14 -21.22 22.53
CA GLU A 239 -11.79 -21.79 21.35
C GLU A 239 -12.41 -20.71 20.46
N THR A 240 -12.47 -20.96 19.15
CA THR A 240 -13.20 -20.10 18.20
C THR A 240 -14.67 -20.50 18.14
N ASP A 241 -15.59 -19.55 18.00
CA ASP A 241 -17.03 -19.82 17.80
C ASP A 241 -17.45 -19.53 16.34
N GLN A 242 -17.18 -20.48 15.44
CA GLN A 242 -17.54 -20.34 14.03
C GLN A 242 -19.06 -20.27 13.86
N GLY A 243 -19.53 -19.21 13.20
CA GLY A 243 -20.95 -18.95 13.03
C GLY A 243 -21.65 -18.46 14.29
N LEU A 244 -20.91 -18.13 15.36
CA LEU A 244 -21.43 -17.62 16.63
C LEU A 244 -22.55 -18.50 17.21
N ARG A 245 -22.43 -19.82 17.05
CA ARG A 245 -23.50 -20.77 17.37
C ARG A 245 -23.60 -21.01 18.87
N ARG A 246 -22.49 -20.91 19.59
CA ARG A 246 -22.45 -21.08 21.05
C ARG A 246 -22.91 -19.80 21.75
N GLY A 247 -22.60 -18.64 21.17
CA GLY A 247 -22.93 -17.33 21.74
C GLY A 247 -22.06 -16.97 22.94
N ASN A 248 -20.89 -17.62 23.07
CA ASN A 248 -19.92 -17.26 24.10
C ASN A 248 -19.35 -15.86 23.81
N PRO A 249 -19.04 -15.06 24.86
CA PRO A 249 -18.22 -13.87 24.69
C PRO A 249 -16.90 -14.22 24.01
N LEU A 250 -16.49 -13.39 23.05
CA LEU A 250 -15.26 -13.58 22.29
C LEU A 250 -14.35 -12.36 22.45
N HIS A 251 -13.08 -12.63 22.70
CA HIS A 251 -12.06 -11.62 22.95
C HIS A 251 -10.93 -11.68 21.93
N LEU A 252 -10.37 -10.51 21.59
CA LEU A 252 -9.29 -10.40 20.61
C LEU A 252 -8.02 -11.07 21.15
N CYS A 253 -7.62 -12.15 20.50
CA CYS A 253 -6.32 -12.77 20.72
C CYS A 253 -5.24 -12.02 19.93
N GLN A 254 -4.52 -11.14 20.62
CA GLN A 254 -3.44 -10.33 20.04
C GLN A 254 -2.37 -11.17 19.33
N GLU A 255 -2.07 -12.38 19.84
CA GLU A 255 -1.11 -13.27 19.19
C GLU A 255 -1.60 -13.75 17.82
N ARG A 256 -2.86 -14.18 17.72
CA ARG A 256 -3.47 -14.61 16.44
C ARG A 256 -3.59 -13.43 15.47
N PHE A 257 -3.95 -12.25 15.97
CA PHE A 257 -4.02 -11.06 15.12
C PHE A 257 -2.65 -10.65 14.56
N ARG A 258 -1.58 -10.72 15.38
CA ARG A 258 -0.21 -10.49 14.91
C ARG A 258 0.22 -11.48 13.81
N LYS A 259 -0.23 -12.73 13.85
CA LYS A 259 0.04 -13.70 12.77
C LYS A 259 -0.60 -13.26 11.45
N ILE A 260 -1.86 -12.82 11.48
CA ILE A 260 -2.56 -12.27 10.30
C ILE A 260 -1.85 -11.00 9.79
N GLN A 261 -1.45 -10.10 10.70
CA GLN A 261 -0.71 -8.90 10.33
C GLN A 261 0.64 -9.21 9.68
N LYS A 262 1.34 -10.26 10.16
CA LYS A 262 2.59 -10.72 9.57
C LYS A 262 2.39 -11.25 8.15
N LEU A 263 1.35 -12.05 7.91
CA LEU A 263 1.01 -12.53 6.57
C LEU A 263 0.78 -11.36 5.59
N TRP A 264 0.08 -10.31 6.05
CA TRP A 264 -0.10 -9.08 5.27
C TRP A 264 1.22 -8.38 4.95
N GLN A 265 2.04 -8.13 5.98
CA GLN A 265 3.31 -7.40 5.84
C GLN A 265 4.33 -8.14 4.96
N GLN A 266 4.30 -9.47 4.96
CA GLN A 266 5.18 -10.32 4.16
C GLN A 266 4.64 -10.59 2.74
N HIS A 267 3.45 -10.08 2.41
CA HIS A 267 2.76 -10.37 1.14
C HIS A 267 2.53 -11.88 0.92
N SER A 268 2.39 -12.66 1.99
CA SER A 268 2.26 -14.13 1.96
C SER A 268 0.80 -14.61 1.85
N ILE A 269 -0.16 -13.70 1.69
CA ILE A 269 -1.59 -14.06 1.60
C ILE A 269 -1.87 -14.99 0.41
N THR A 270 -1.28 -14.71 -0.75
CA THR A 270 -1.45 -15.54 -1.95
C THR A 270 -0.87 -16.94 -1.76
N GLU A 271 0.27 -17.04 -1.04
CA GLU A 271 0.90 -18.31 -0.69
C GLU A 271 0.00 -19.12 0.25
N GLU A 272 -0.52 -18.49 1.31
CA GLU A 272 -1.42 -19.13 2.27
C GLU A 272 -2.71 -19.63 1.59
N ILE A 273 -3.24 -18.86 0.63
CA ILE A 273 -4.37 -19.31 -0.21
C ILE A 273 -3.99 -20.55 -1.00
N GLY A 274 -2.80 -20.58 -1.63
CA GLY A 274 -2.31 -21.74 -2.36
C GLY A 274 -2.25 -22.99 -1.48
N HIS A 275 -1.57 -22.90 -0.33
CA HIS A 275 -1.46 -24.01 0.63
C HIS A 275 -2.83 -24.49 1.11
N ALA A 276 -3.75 -23.57 1.41
CA ALA A 276 -5.09 -23.91 1.88
C ALA A 276 -5.93 -24.59 0.80
N GLN A 277 -5.80 -24.19 -0.47
CA GLN A 277 -6.51 -24.81 -1.60
C GLN A 277 -5.95 -26.21 -1.91
N GLU A 278 -4.64 -26.39 -1.82
CA GLU A 278 -3.99 -27.71 -1.98
C GLU A 278 -4.40 -28.68 -0.87
N ALA A 279 -4.45 -28.21 0.38
CA ALA A 279 -4.87 -29.02 1.52
C ALA A 279 -6.37 -29.36 1.50
N ASN A 280 -7.21 -28.48 0.94
CA ASN A 280 -8.67 -28.63 0.93
C ASN A 280 -9.23 -28.86 -0.48
N GLN A 281 -8.77 -29.92 -1.15
CA GLN A 281 -9.28 -30.35 -2.46
C GLN A 281 -10.78 -30.69 -2.49
N THR A 282 -11.48 -30.69 -1.34
CA THR A 282 -12.93 -30.88 -1.21
C THR A 282 -13.74 -29.58 -1.24
N LEU A 283 -13.10 -28.39 -1.16
CA LEU A 283 -13.78 -27.07 -1.20
C LEU A 283 -14.02 -26.53 -2.63
N VAL A 284 -14.07 -27.42 -3.64
CA VAL A 284 -14.26 -27.10 -5.07
C VAL A 284 -15.54 -26.30 -5.38
N GLY A 285 -16.46 -26.15 -4.42
CA GLY A 285 -17.75 -25.48 -4.61
C GLY A 285 -17.84 -24.01 -4.21
N ILE A 286 -16.78 -23.38 -3.65
CA ILE A 286 -16.86 -21.96 -3.28
C ILE A 286 -16.49 -21.10 -4.48
N ASP A 287 -17.46 -20.32 -4.93
CA ASP A 287 -17.24 -19.28 -5.93
C ASP A 287 -16.65 -18.02 -5.26
N TRP A 288 -15.33 -17.93 -5.27
CA TRP A 288 -14.60 -16.79 -4.71
C TRP A 288 -14.84 -15.49 -5.50
N GLN A 289 -15.28 -15.59 -6.76
CA GLN A 289 -15.51 -14.44 -7.63
C GLN A 289 -16.68 -13.59 -7.14
N HIS A 290 -17.70 -14.21 -6.58
CA HIS A 290 -18.92 -13.53 -6.12
C HIS A 290 -18.90 -13.16 -4.63
N LEU A 291 -17.72 -13.20 -3.98
CA LEU A 291 -17.52 -12.79 -2.59
C LEU A 291 -17.35 -11.28 -2.38
#